data_AF-A0A934U060-F1
#
_entry.id   AF-A0A934U060-F1
#
_cell.length_a   1.000
_cell.length_b   1.000
_cell.length_c   1.000
_cell.angle_alpha   90.00
_cell.angle_beta   90.00
_cell.angle_gamma   90.00
#
_symmetry.space_group_name_H-M   'P 1'
#
loop_
_entity.id
_entity.type
_entity.pdbx_description
1 polymer ?
#
loop_
_entity_poly.entity_id
_entity_poly.type
_entity_poly.pdbx_seq_one_letter_code
_entity_poly.pdbx_strand_id
1 'polypeptide(L)'
;MKRFLCVIAVITVLAVTLCACGRAAKPLSEIFEKLKTDYNITDMLEYKSADDLSRYGIKSEDVEESAGGVNKTGVNQEEIVLVKAKDADAAKRVEDALNKRLESKLNETKNYNPEQYAIVEKCSVDADDNYVSMIISSDAEAMKKDYRAGIGIK
;
A
#
# COMPACT_ATOMS: atom_id res chain seq x y z
N MET A 1 -49.20 9.44 46.17
CA MET A 1 -47.89 10.13 46.24
C MET A 1 -46.82 9.24 45.62
N LYS A 2 -46.29 9.64 44.46
CA LYS A 2 -44.85 9.65 44.09
C LYS A 2 -44.08 8.30 44.24
N ARG A 3 -43.55 7.62 43.21
CA ARG A 3 -42.94 8.08 41.94
C ARG A 3 -42.70 6.90 40.97
N PHE A 4 -43.08 7.12 39.70
CA PHE A 4 -42.51 6.69 38.41
C PHE A 4 -41.45 5.57 38.39
N LEU A 5 -41.68 4.40 37.77
CA LEU A 5 -41.66 4.12 36.32
C LEU A 5 -40.30 4.45 35.66
N CYS A 6 -39.36 3.50 35.66
CA CYS A 6 -38.18 3.50 34.78
C CYS A 6 -38.30 2.31 33.83
N VAL A 7 -38.15 2.63 32.55
CA VAL A 7 -38.64 1.96 31.36
C VAL A 7 -37.46 1.95 30.38
N ILE A 8 -37.30 0.84 29.63
CA ILE A 8 -36.54 0.69 28.36
C ILE A 8 -35.01 0.71 28.50
N ALA A 9 -34.28 -0.41 28.29
CA ALA A 9 -34.04 -1.19 27.07
C ALA A 9 -32.93 -0.61 26.15
N VAL A 10 -31.91 -1.46 25.93
CA VAL A 10 -31.04 -1.58 24.75
C VAL A 10 -30.41 -0.30 24.20
N ILE A 11 -29.13 -0.10 24.50
CA ILE A 11 -28.21 0.66 23.64
C ILE A 11 -26.86 -0.08 23.61
N THR A 12 -26.79 -1.13 22.78
CA THR A 12 -25.55 -1.61 22.17
C THR A 12 -25.07 -0.51 21.20
N VAL A 13 -24.16 0.34 21.65
CA VAL A 13 -23.43 1.27 20.79
C VAL A 13 -21.95 0.97 20.92
N LEU A 14 -21.47 0.10 20.03
CA LEU A 14 -20.12 0.17 19.51
C LEU A 14 -20.08 -0.41 18.08
N ALA A 15 -21.05 0.00 17.25
CA ALA A 15 -20.85 0.01 15.82
C ALA A 15 -20.28 1.39 15.50
N VAL A 16 -18.95 1.50 15.54
CA VAL A 16 -18.25 2.58 14.82
C VAL A 16 -18.42 2.25 13.34
N THR A 17 -19.58 2.57 12.79
CA THR A 17 -19.75 2.69 11.35
C THR A 17 -19.00 3.95 10.96
N LEU A 18 -17.73 3.79 10.59
CA LEU A 18 -17.08 4.71 9.66
C LEU A 18 -17.92 4.66 8.38
N CYS A 19 -18.91 5.56 8.29
CA CYS A 19 -19.39 6.01 6.99
C CYS A 19 -18.26 6.81 6.35
N ALA A 20 -17.25 6.10 5.85
CA ALA A 20 -16.42 6.61 4.79
C ALA A 20 -17.35 6.79 3.58
N CYS A 21 -17.90 7.99 3.43
CA CYS A 21 -18.41 8.46 2.13
C CYS A 21 -17.20 8.61 1.19
N GLY A 22 -16.60 7.48 0.85
CA GLY A 22 -15.47 7.29 -0.04
C GLY A 22 -15.92 6.37 -1.16
N ARG A 23 -15.55 6.73 -2.38
CA ARG A 23 -15.79 5.91 -3.58
C ARG A 23 -15.32 4.48 -3.31
N ALA A 24 -16.05 3.47 -3.78
CA ALA A 24 -15.62 2.08 -3.63
C ALA A 24 -14.19 1.92 -4.20
N ALA A 25 -13.33 1.25 -3.44
CA ALA A 25 -11.96 0.96 -3.87
C ALA A 25 -11.96 0.19 -5.18
N LYS A 26 -11.10 0.59 -6.11
CA LYS A 26 -10.86 -0.15 -7.36
C LYS A 26 -9.91 -1.32 -7.10
N PRO A 27 -9.90 -2.34 -7.98
CA PRO A 27 -8.87 -3.38 -7.94
C PRO A 27 -7.47 -2.77 -8.02
N LEU A 28 -6.54 -3.28 -7.21
CA LEU A 28 -5.14 -2.85 -7.20
C LEU A 28 -4.47 -3.05 -8.55
N SER A 29 -4.88 -4.05 -9.33
CA SER A 29 -4.42 -4.25 -10.70
C SER A 29 -4.80 -3.09 -11.62
N GLU A 30 -6.05 -2.59 -11.53
CA GLU A 30 -6.49 -1.42 -12.30
C GLU A 30 -5.73 -0.15 -11.87
N ILE A 31 -5.53 0.02 -10.57
CA ILE A 31 -4.77 1.16 -10.04
C ILE A 31 -3.31 1.10 -10.52
N PHE A 32 -2.68 -0.08 -10.46
CA PHE A 32 -1.31 -0.28 -10.92
C PHE A 32 -1.16 0.01 -12.42
N GLU A 33 -2.06 -0.48 -13.28
CA GLU A 33 -2.05 -0.16 -14.71
C GLU A 33 -2.22 1.34 -14.96
N LYS A 34 -3.10 2.00 -14.20
CA LYS A 34 -3.31 3.44 -14.30
C LYS A 34 -2.05 4.21 -13.91
N LEU A 35 -1.40 3.86 -12.79
CA LEU A 35 -0.16 4.47 -12.37
C LEU A 35 0.95 4.30 -13.42
N LYS A 36 1.09 3.11 -14.00
CA LYS A 36 2.06 2.91 -15.09
C LYS A 36 1.77 3.81 -16.29
N THR A 37 0.51 3.92 -16.68
CA THR A 37 0.09 4.73 -17.83
C THR A 37 0.29 6.22 -17.59
N ASP A 38 -0.19 6.74 -16.46
CA ASP A 38 -0.17 8.18 -16.16
C ASP A 38 1.27 8.71 -15.96
N TYR A 39 2.16 7.87 -15.44
CA TYR A 39 3.54 8.23 -15.09
C TYR A 39 4.59 7.63 -16.06
N ASN A 40 4.16 7.05 -17.17
CA ASN A 40 5.02 6.42 -18.18
C ASN A 40 6.01 5.39 -17.61
N ILE A 41 5.60 4.62 -16.60
CA ILE A 41 6.43 3.55 -16.03
C ILE A 41 6.41 2.35 -16.98
N THR A 42 7.54 2.11 -17.64
CA THR A 42 7.72 1.00 -18.59
C THR A 42 8.66 -0.07 -18.02
N ASP A 43 8.78 -1.19 -18.73
CA ASP A 43 9.80 -2.21 -18.46
C ASP A 43 9.76 -2.83 -17.05
N MET A 44 8.57 -2.97 -16.48
CA MET A 44 8.38 -3.63 -15.19
C MET A 44 8.35 -5.16 -15.33
N LEU A 45 9.04 -5.83 -14.42
CA LEU A 45 8.89 -7.26 -14.11
C LEU A 45 7.75 -7.36 -13.10
N GLU A 46 6.55 -7.58 -13.63
CA GLU A 46 5.32 -7.57 -12.85
C GLU A 46 5.14 -8.85 -12.03
N TYR A 47 4.53 -8.70 -10.86
CA TYR A 47 4.19 -9.79 -9.97
C TYR A 47 2.91 -10.45 -10.44
N LYS A 48 2.94 -11.77 -10.57
CA LYS A 48 1.84 -12.60 -11.09
C LYS A 48 0.91 -13.06 -9.98
N SER A 49 1.40 -13.17 -8.75
CA SER A 49 0.62 -13.55 -7.58
C SER A 49 1.24 -13.01 -6.30
N ALA A 50 0.54 -13.17 -5.16
CA ALA A 50 1.09 -12.84 -3.85
C ALA A 50 2.35 -13.67 -3.50
N ASP A 51 2.56 -14.84 -4.12
CA ASP A 51 3.75 -15.68 -3.88
C ASP A 51 5.04 -14.97 -4.31
N ASP A 52 4.95 -14.08 -5.30
CA ASP A 52 6.07 -13.25 -5.72
C ASP A 52 6.55 -12.35 -4.56
N LEU A 53 5.67 -11.93 -3.66
CA LEU A 53 6.01 -11.06 -2.53
C LEU A 53 6.80 -11.77 -1.42
N SER A 54 6.95 -13.10 -1.50
CA SER A 54 7.80 -13.88 -0.58
C SER A 54 9.26 -13.42 -0.59
N ARG A 55 9.71 -12.79 -1.67
CA ARG A 55 11.05 -12.16 -1.77
C ARG A 55 11.26 -11.03 -0.77
N TYR A 56 10.18 -10.45 -0.24
CA TYR A 56 10.20 -9.43 0.82
C TYR A 56 9.93 -10.03 2.20
N GLY A 57 9.69 -11.34 2.29
CA GLY A 57 9.22 -11.99 3.51
C GLY A 57 7.71 -11.83 3.75
N ILE A 58 6.96 -11.33 2.76
CA ILE A 58 5.49 -11.25 2.82
C ILE A 58 4.93 -12.62 2.46
N LYS A 59 4.06 -13.15 3.31
CA LYS A 59 3.40 -14.43 3.05
C LYS A 59 2.11 -14.21 2.27
N SER A 60 1.82 -15.07 1.30
CA SER A 60 0.56 -15.02 0.54
C SER A 60 -0.68 -15.16 1.43
N GLU A 61 -0.54 -15.80 2.60
CA GLU A 61 -1.62 -15.90 3.59
C GLU A 61 -1.99 -14.56 4.23
N ASP A 62 -1.12 -13.56 4.18
CA ASP A 62 -1.36 -12.21 4.71
C ASP A 62 -2.02 -11.28 3.66
N VAL A 63 -2.11 -11.72 2.40
CA VAL A 63 -2.53 -10.90 1.26
C VAL A 63 -3.95 -11.26 0.81
N GLU A 64 -4.82 -10.26 0.68
CA GLU A 64 -6.12 -10.36 0.03
C GLU A 64 -6.02 -10.04 -1.47
N GLU A 65 -5.29 -8.96 -1.81
CA GLU A 65 -5.06 -8.52 -3.18
C GLU A 65 -3.66 -7.90 -3.29
N SER A 66 -3.00 -8.07 -4.44
CA SER A 66 -1.72 -7.40 -4.71
C SER A 66 -1.56 -7.07 -6.18
N ALA A 67 -0.85 -5.98 -6.46
CA ALA A 67 -0.37 -5.63 -7.79
C ALA A 67 0.98 -4.91 -7.67
N GLY A 68 1.82 -5.01 -8.69
CA GLY A 68 3.12 -4.36 -8.65
C GLY A 68 4.15 -4.97 -9.57
N GLY A 69 5.36 -4.43 -9.49
CA GLY A 69 6.53 -4.89 -10.21
C GLY A 69 7.79 -4.14 -9.81
N VAL A 70 8.90 -4.55 -10.40
CA VAL A 70 10.21 -3.91 -10.27
C VAL A 70 10.80 -3.67 -11.65
N ASN A 71 11.57 -2.61 -11.84
CA ASN A 71 12.20 -2.34 -13.12
C ASN A 71 13.10 -3.52 -13.57
N LYS A 72 12.93 -3.97 -14.82
CA LYS A 72 13.67 -5.11 -15.41
C LYS A 72 15.15 -4.84 -15.61
N THR A 73 15.51 -3.60 -15.93
CA THR A 73 16.85 -3.25 -16.41
C THR A 73 17.82 -3.01 -15.27
N GLY A 74 17.31 -2.68 -14.07
CA GLY A 74 18.12 -2.29 -12.91
C GLY A 74 18.85 -0.95 -13.07
N VAL A 75 18.63 -0.24 -14.19
CA VAL A 75 19.25 1.07 -14.48
C VAL A 75 18.67 2.13 -13.53
N ASN A 76 17.35 2.12 -13.33
CA ASN A 76 16.67 2.90 -12.31
C ASN A 76 16.14 1.97 -11.20
N GLN A 77 15.77 2.55 -10.07
CA GLN A 77 15.34 1.80 -8.88
C GLN A 77 13.82 1.71 -8.75
N GLU A 78 13.09 1.94 -9.86
CA GLU A 78 11.63 1.94 -9.86
C GLU A 78 11.09 0.60 -9.37
N GLU A 79 10.22 0.67 -8.37
CA GLU A 79 9.61 -0.49 -7.75
C GLU A 79 8.26 -0.05 -7.17
N ILE A 80 7.20 -0.74 -7.54
CA ILE A 80 5.84 -0.45 -7.10
C ILE A 80 5.29 -1.73 -6.50
N VAL A 81 4.89 -1.70 -5.24
CA VAL A 81 4.26 -2.82 -4.55
C VAL A 81 3.02 -2.31 -3.86
N LEU A 82 1.85 -2.78 -4.31
CA LEU A 82 0.55 -2.45 -3.75
C LEU A 82 -0.04 -3.71 -3.14
N VAL A 83 -0.46 -3.65 -1.88
CA VAL A 83 -1.01 -4.79 -1.14
C VAL A 83 -2.27 -4.35 -0.41
N LYS A 84 -3.33 -5.14 -0.54
CA LYS A 84 -4.44 -5.16 0.39
C LYS A 84 -4.26 -6.38 1.28
N ALA A 85 -3.96 -6.17 2.55
CA ALA A 85 -3.81 -7.22 3.53
C ALA A 85 -5.17 -7.75 4.01
N LYS A 86 -5.19 -8.98 4.53
CA LYS A 86 -6.45 -9.61 5.00
C LYS A 86 -7.04 -8.94 6.23
N ASP A 87 -6.17 -8.40 7.08
CA ASP A 87 -6.52 -7.72 8.34
C ASP A 87 -5.40 -6.77 8.77
N ALA A 88 -5.63 -6.03 9.85
CA ALA A 88 -4.70 -5.03 10.36
C ALA A 88 -3.37 -5.63 10.85
N ASP A 89 -3.38 -6.86 11.39
CA ASP A 89 -2.14 -7.51 11.84
C ASP A 89 -1.30 -7.95 10.64
N ALA A 90 -1.95 -8.45 9.58
CA ALA A 90 -1.33 -8.73 8.30
C ALA A 90 -0.79 -7.46 7.63
N ALA A 91 -1.54 -6.36 7.67
CA ALA A 91 -1.10 -5.06 7.14
C ALA A 91 0.20 -4.61 7.81
N LYS A 92 0.29 -4.73 9.14
CA LYS A 92 1.51 -4.41 9.88
C LYS A 92 2.71 -5.29 9.49
N ARG A 93 2.50 -6.60 9.29
CA ARG A 93 3.57 -7.49 8.80
C ARG A 93 4.04 -7.12 7.40
N VAL A 94 3.12 -6.73 6.52
CA VAL A 94 3.43 -6.26 5.17
C VAL A 94 4.21 -4.94 5.21
N GLU A 95 3.77 -3.97 6.02
CA GLU A 95 4.46 -2.70 6.22
C GLU A 95 5.89 -2.88 6.72
N ASP A 96 6.10 -3.72 7.74
CA ASP A 96 7.43 -4.05 8.26
C ASP A 96 8.33 -4.68 7.19
N ALA A 97 7.78 -5.57 6.36
CA ALA A 97 8.50 -6.23 5.28
C ALA A 97 8.91 -5.25 4.16
N LEU A 98 8.00 -4.37 3.76
CA LEU A 98 8.27 -3.36 2.73
C LEU A 98 9.23 -2.28 3.24
N ASN A 99 9.17 -1.90 4.52
CA ASN A 99 10.13 -0.94 5.08
C ASN A 99 11.56 -1.52 5.05
N LYS A 100 11.74 -2.79 5.39
CA LYS A 100 13.04 -3.49 5.24
C LYS A 100 13.52 -3.51 3.80
N ARG A 101 12.60 -3.65 2.84
CA ARG A 101 12.95 -3.59 1.41
C ARG A 101 13.41 -2.19 1.01
N LEU A 102 12.69 -1.15 1.43
CA LEU A 102 13.07 0.24 1.18
C LEU A 102 14.44 0.58 1.80
N GLU A 103 14.69 0.16 3.03
CA GLU A 103 16.01 0.29 3.67
C GLU A 103 17.12 -0.42 2.89
N SER A 104 16.83 -1.62 2.37
CA SER A 104 17.79 -2.36 1.53
C SER A 104 18.10 -1.58 0.25
N LYS A 105 17.09 -1.01 -0.42
CA LYS A 105 17.26 -0.15 -1.60
C LYS A 105 18.08 1.11 -1.29
N LEU A 106 17.86 1.75 -0.15
CA LEU A 106 18.67 2.90 0.29
C LEU A 106 20.14 2.51 0.46
N ASN A 107 20.40 1.38 1.10
CA ASN A 107 21.77 0.89 1.29
C ASN A 107 22.43 0.49 -0.04
N GLU A 108 21.70 -0.15 -0.95
CA GLU A 108 22.19 -0.50 -2.29
C GLU A 108 22.56 0.76 -3.08
N THR A 109 21.65 1.73 -3.16
CA THR A 109 21.86 2.96 -3.94
C THR A 109 22.95 3.85 -3.37
N LYS A 110 23.07 3.96 -2.04
CA LYS A 110 24.13 4.73 -1.40
C LYS A 110 25.53 4.27 -1.82
N ASN A 111 25.70 2.98 -2.04
CA ASN A 111 27.00 2.38 -2.35
C ASN A 111 27.29 2.34 -3.86
N TYR A 112 26.26 2.19 -4.70
CA TYR A 112 26.44 1.88 -6.13
C TYR A 112 25.82 2.88 -7.11
N ASN A 113 24.83 3.66 -6.69
CA ASN A 113 24.14 4.61 -7.57
C ASN A 113 23.63 5.85 -6.78
N PRO A 114 24.52 6.82 -6.50
CA PRO A 114 24.18 8.01 -5.71
C PRO A 114 23.07 8.88 -6.32
N GLU A 115 22.92 8.88 -7.65
CA GLU A 115 21.84 9.61 -8.32
C GLU A 115 20.48 9.02 -7.96
N GLN A 116 20.39 7.69 -7.91
CA GLN A 116 19.16 7.00 -7.48
C GLN A 116 18.94 7.09 -5.96
N TYR A 117 19.99 7.24 -5.15
CA TYR A 117 19.84 7.37 -3.69
C TYR A 117 18.91 8.52 -3.30
N ALA A 118 19.05 9.70 -3.93
CA ALA A 118 18.22 10.86 -3.64
C ALA A 118 16.73 10.67 -4.02
N ILE A 119 16.44 9.75 -4.94
CA ILE A 119 15.06 9.37 -5.30
C ILE A 119 14.52 8.44 -4.22
N VAL A 120 15.25 7.36 -3.90
CA VAL A 120 14.81 6.36 -2.92
C VAL A 120 14.64 6.97 -1.53
N GLU A 121 15.52 7.92 -1.13
CA GLU A 121 15.47 8.60 0.18
C GLU A 121 14.17 9.39 0.41
N LYS A 122 13.51 9.83 -0.66
CA LYS A 122 12.24 10.57 -0.57
C LYS A 122 11.01 9.67 -0.63
N CYS A 123 11.19 8.38 -0.90
CA CYS A 123 10.10 7.43 -0.99
C CYS A 123 9.76 6.89 0.40
N SER A 124 8.53 6.42 0.57
CA SER A 124 8.03 5.84 1.81
C SER A 124 7.26 4.56 1.55
N VAL A 125 7.11 3.77 2.62
CA VAL A 125 6.03 2.79 2.73
C VAL A 125 4.87 3.47 3.44
N ASP A 126 3.67 3.29 2.91
CA ASP A 126 2.46 3.92 3.43
C ASP A 126 1.39 2.88 3.72
N ALA A 127 0.76 3.00 4.89
CA ALA A 127 -0.32 2.14 5.33
C ALA A 127 -1.60 2.96 5.56
N ASP A 128 -2.70 2.51 4.95
CA ASP A 128 -4.05 3.06 5.05
C ASP A 128 -5.04 1.93 5.32
N ASP A 129 -5.45 1.76 6.59
CA ASP A 129 -6.17 0.58 7.06
C ASP A 129 -5.44 -0.72 6.69
N ASN A 130 -6.04 -1.57 5.85
CA ASN A 130 -5.44 -2.82 5.38
C ASN A 130 -4.62 -2.63 4.09
N TYR A 131 -4.58 -1.42 3.52
CA TYR A 131 -3.84 -1.15 2.30
C TYR A 131 -2.42 -0.71 2.64
N VAL A 132 -1.42 -1.33 2.03
CA VAL A 132 -0.01 -0.99 2.20
C VAL A 132 0.61 -0.80 0.81
N SER A 133 1.38 0.26 0.65
CA SER A 133 2.08 0.56 -0.61
C SER A 133 3.54 0.90 -0.39
N MET A 134 4.39 0.49 -1.33
CA MET A 134 5.74 1.00 -1.51
C MET A 134 5.86 1.46 -2.96
N ILE A 135 6.13 2.75 -3.16
CA ILE A 135 6.27 3.35 -4.49
C ILE A 135 7.62 4.05 -4.54
N ILE A 136 8.58 3.43 -5.25
CA ILE A 136 9.88 4.02 -5.55
C ILE A 136 9.82 4.57 -6.97
N SER A 137 9.84 5.90 -7.09
CA SER A 137 9.76 6.64 -8.36
C SER A 137 10.18 8.08 -8.13
N SER A 138 10.63 8.79 -9.18
CA SER A 138 10.78 10.25 -9.14
C SER A 138 9.48 10.98 -8.82
N ASP A 139 8.34 10.37 -9.13
CA ASP A 139 6.99 10.93 -9.00
C ASP A 139 6.21 10.33 -7.83
N ALA A 140 6.90 9.70 -6.85
CA ALA A 140 6.29 8.94 -5.76
C ALA A 140 5.16 9.67 -5.02
N GLU A 141 5.34 10.95 -4.68
CA GLU A 141 4.33 11.76 -4.00
C GLU A 141 3.03 11.91 -4.81
N ALA A 142 3.13 12.15 -6.12
CA ALA A 142 1.98 12.29 -6.99
C ALA A 142 1.30 10.92 -7.20
N MET A 143 2.09 9.87 -7.42
CA MET A 143 1.60 8.50 -7.56
C MET A 143 0.87 8.02 -6.29
N LYS A 144 1.38 8.35 -5.11
CA LYS A 144 0.75 8.05 -3.82
C LYS A 144 -0.63 8.69 -3.70
N LYS A 145 -0.78 9.94 -4.15
CA LYS A 145 -2.08 10.62 -4.16
C LYS A 145 -3.08 9.92 -5.07
N ASP A 146 -2.66 9.54 -6.27
CA ASP A 146 -3.52 8.84 -7.23
C ASP A 146 -3.87 7.42 -6.76
N TYR A 147 -2.92 6.73 -6.10
CA TYR A 147 -3.14 5.46 -5.41
C TYR A 147 -4.22 5.59 -4.34
N ARG A 148 -4.06 6.55 -3.40
CA ARG A 148 -5.05 6.81 -2.32
C ARG A 148 -6.43 7.10 -2.90
N ALA A 149 -6.51 7.93 -3.93
CA ALA A 149 -7.77 8.21 -4.63
C ALA A 149 -8.38 6.94 -5.27
N GLY A 150 -7.54 6.05 -5.80
CA GLY A 150 -7.95 4.76 -6.37
C GLY A 150 -8.53 3.78 -5.35
N ILE A 151 -8.00 3.76 -4.13
CA ILE A 151 -8.51 2.94 -3.01
C ILE A 151 -9.63 3.65 -2.22
N GLY A 152 -10.10 4.81 -2.67
CA GLY A 152 -11.26 5.50 -2.09
C GLY A 152 -10.94 6.49 -0.97
N ILE A 153 -9.67 6.79 -0.75
CA ILE A 153 -9.17 7.70 0.29
C ILE A 153 -8.89 9.08 -0.34
N LYS A 154 -9.36 10.14 0.32
CA LYS A 154 -9.19 11.53 -0.14
C LYS A 154 -7.96 12.19 0.44
#